data_AF-A0A8X6HCT3-F1
#
_entry.id   AF-A0A8X6HCT3-F1
#
_cell.length_a   1.000
_cell.length_b   1.000
_cell.length_c   1.000
_cell.angle_alpha   90.00
_cell.angle_beta   90.00
_cell.angle_gamma   90.00
#
_symmetry.space_group_name_H-M   'P 1'
#
loop_
_entity.id
_entity.type
_entity.pdbx_description
1 polymer ?
#
loop_
_entity_poly.entity_id
_entity_poly.type
_entity_poly.pdbx_seq_one_letter_code
_entity_poly.pdbx_strand_id
1 'polypeptide(L)'
;MRSNATILILFILVAVNVSNERTSATKVEPEVVVIKPKVYAYVMSSDLDSIVEETENYSRIRRGLKACRYPKNSEDSEIVCKIYPSKVICNQTCMFGYKFKEGRTRIMKCNFDENIWRPTRTFESCQSYVDCNLTLGPGGSMKCFTNYMEHGPVCEVECKRYEDKLPVRKRSYECNEKGNWSPELPFCVSPSSAMYVDPTSDESLSI
;
A
#
# COMPACT_ATOMS: atom_id res chain seq x y z
N MET A 1 -71.53 5.85 72.78
CA MET A 1 -71.49 6.88 71.71
C MET A 1 -70.22 6.67 70.93
N ARG A 2 -70.33 6.32 69.65
CA ARG A 2 -69.23 5.89 68.78
C ARG A 2 -68.44 7.12 68.30
N SER A 3 -67.14 7.13 68.54
CA SER A 3 -66.20 8.13 68.03
C SER A 3 -65.64 7.60 66.70
N ASN A 4 -65.93 8.32 65.60
CA ASN A 4 -65.44 7.98 64.27
C ASN A 4 -64.05 8.58 64.09
N ALA A 5 -63.02 7.73 64.00
CA ALA A 5 -61.66 8.11 63.65
C ALA A 5 -61.53 8.17 62.12
N THR A 6 -61.39 9.37 61.59
CA THR A 6 -61.14 9.64 60.17
C THR A 6 -59.68 9.37 59.85
N ILE A 7 -59.40 8.29 59.11
CA ILE A 7 -58.06 7.93 58.63
C ILE A 7 -57.82 8.66 57.30
N LEU A 8 -56.93 9.65 57.32
CA LEU A 8 -56.43 10.33 56.13
C LEU A 8 -55.29 9.50 55.51
N ILE A 9 -55.54 8.87 54.37
CA ILE A 9 -54.52 8.14 53.60
C ILE A 9 -53.85 9.12 52.64
N LEU A 10 -52.60 9.47 52.93
CA LEU A 10 -51.74 10.30 52.10
C LEU A 10 -51.12 9.42 50.99
N PHE A 11 -51.58 9.57 49.74
CA PHE A 11 -50.94 8.95 48.58
C PHE A 11 -49.77 9.82 48.12
N ILE A 12 -48.54 9.35 48.39
CA ILE A 12 -47.31 9.93 47.83
C ILE A 12 -47.10 9.32 46.43
N LEU A 13 -47.39 10.10 45.39
CA LEU A 13 -47.03 9.80 44.01
C LEU A 13 -45.54 10.04 43.81
N VAL A 14 -44.75 8.97 43.79
CA VAL A 14 -43.33 9.01 43.39
C VAL A 14 -43.27 8.95 41.86
N ALA A 15 -43.01 10.09 41.22
CA ALA A 15 -42.69 10.14 39.80
C ALA A 15 -41.27 9.59 39.59
N VAL A 16 -41.18 8.34 39.13
CA VAL A 16 -39.91 7.75 38.69
C VAL A 16 -39.60 8.29 37.29
N ASN A 17 -38.72 9.28 37.22
CA ASN A 17 -38.11 9.73 35.98
C ASN A 17 -37.15 8.65 35.48
N VAL A 18 -37.63 7.80 34.56
CA VAL A 18 -36.79 6.87 33.80
C VAL A 18 -36.12 7.67 32.68
N SER A 19 -34.89 8.11 32.95
CA SER A 19 -34.01 8.70 31.95
C SER A 19 -33.61 7.62 30.95
N ASN A 20 -34.26 7.63 29.79
CA ASN A 20 -33.94 6.77 28.65
C ASN A 20 -32.68 7.31 27.96
N GLU A 21 -31.50 6.91 28.44
CA GLU A 21 -30.23 7.17 27.76
C GLU A 21 -30.19 6.37 26.46
N ARG A 22 -30.62 7.03 25.39
CA ARG A 22 -30.46 6.57 24.01
C ARG A 22 -28.98 6.69 23.66
N THR A 23 -28.19 5.65 23.92
CA THR A 23 -26.83 5.50 23.38
C THR A 23 -26.92 5.54 21.85
N SER A 24 -26.60 6.71 21.30
CA SER A 24 -26.47 6.93 19.87
C SER A 24 -25.30 6.07 19.38
N ALA A 25 -25.62 5.04 18.60
CA ALA A 25 -24.62 4.21 17.93
C ALA A 25 -23.78 5.11 17.02
N THR A 26 -22.58 5.46 17.46
CA THR A 26 -21.60 6.18 16.66
C THR A 26 -21.30 5.31 15.45
N LYS A 27 -21.70 5.78 14.26
CA LYS A 27 -21.42 5.15 12.98
C LYS A 27 -19.90 5.20 12.76
N VAL A 28 -19.20 4.14 13.17
CA VAL A 28 -17.77 3.98 12.93
C VAL A 28 -17.59 3.73 11.44
N GLU A 29 -17.08 4.73 10.74
CA GLU A 29 -16.69 4.62 9.34
C GLU A 29 -15.51 3.62 9.24
N PRO A 30 -15.58 2.62 8.34
CA PRO A 30 -14.54 1.60 8.26
C PRO A 30 -13.21 2.24 7.84
N GLU A 31 -12.15 1.94 8.61
CA GLU A 31 -10.81 2.44 8.33
C GLU A 31 -10.25 1.70 7.10
N VAL A 32 -10.17 2.40 5.98
CA VAL A 32 -9.53 1.91 4.75
C VAL A 32 -8.04 2.21 4.85
N VAL A 33 -7.23 1.17 5.05
CA VAL A 33 -5.77 1.30 5.03
C VAL A 33 -5.31 1.30 3.58
N VAL A 34 -5.09 2.50 3.04
CA VAL A 34 -4.50 2.65 1.70
C VAL A 34 -3.01 2.29 1.79
N ILE A 35 -2.68 1.12 1.26
CA ILE A 35 -1.31 0.64 1.12
C ILE A 35 -0.59 1.51 0.10
N LYS A 36 0.30 2.39 0.56
CA LYS A 36 1.12 3.25 -0.29
C LYS A 36 2.60 2.85 -0.23
N PRO A 37 3.24 2.63 -1.38
CA PRO A 37 4.64 2.27 -1.40
C PRO A 37 5.61 3.43 -1.30
N LYS A 38 6.77 3.15 -0.67
CA LYS A 38 7.94 4.04 -0.61
C LYS A 38 9.16 3.24 -1.08
N VAL A 39 9.72 3.64 -2.22
CA VAL A 39 10.94 3.04 -2.76
C VAL A 39 11.97 4.11 -3.06
N TYR A 40 13.25 3.77 -2.85
CA TYR A 40 14.40 4.64 -3.04
C TYR A 40 15.05 4.35 -4.40
N ALA A 41 15.45 5.39 -5.14
CA ALA A 41 16.34 5.20 -6.28
C ALA A 41 17.80 5.14 -5.80
N TYR A 42 18.58 4.20 -6.32
CA TYR A 42 20.02 4.11 -6.04
C TYR A 42 20.86 4.20 -7.32
N VAL A 43 22.03 4.79 -7.16
CA VAL A 43 22.98 5.04 -8.25
C VAL A 43 24.23 4.25 -7.92
N MET A 44 24.60 3.32 -8.81
CA MET A 44 25.89 2.64 -8.70
C MET A 44 26.81 3.22 -9.76
N SER A 45 27.83 3.96 -9.34
CA SER A 45 28.99 4.18 -10.21
C SER A 45 29.73 2.85 -10.29
N SER A 46 29.83 2.28 -11.48
CA SER A 46 30.76 1.19 -11.70
C SER A 46 32.16 1.80 -11.64
N ASP A 47 32.80 1.67 -10.48
CA ASP A 47 34.23 1.88 -10.37
C ASP A 47 34.91 0.86 -11.28
N LEU A 48 35.84 1.35 -12.10
CA LEU A 48 36.75 0.49 -12.84
C LEU A 48 37.57 -0.29 -11.81
N ASP A 49 37.34 -1.60 -11.72
CA ASP A 49 38.28 -2.51 -11.09
C ASP A 49 39.59 -2.55 -11.91
N SER A 50 40.50 -1.64 -11.60
CA SER A 50 41.93 -1.79 -11.90
C SER A 50 42.73 -1.00 -10.86
N ILE A 51 43.31 -1.73 -9.92
CA ILE A 51 44.30 -1.27 -8.94
C ILE A 51 45.52 -0.71 -9.69
N VAL A 52 45.87 0.57 -9.50
CA VAL A 52 47.24 1.08 -9.20
C VAL A 52 47.12 2.55 -8.72
N GLU A 53 47.94 2.84 -7.71
CA GLU A 53 48.17 4.04 -6.92
C GLU A 53 48.07 5.43 -7.58
N GLU A 54 47.69 6.39 -6.71
CA GLU A 54 48.04 7.81 -6.68
C GLU A 54 48.23 8.54 -8.02
N THR A 55 47.25 9.38 -8.35
CA THR A 55 47.52 10.83 -8.46
C THR A 55 46.22 11.61 -8.44
N GLU A 56 46.20 12.63 -7.60
CA GLU A 56 45.13 13.59 -7.34
C GLU A 56 44.77 14.44 -8.58
N ASN A 57 44.17 13.83 -9.61
CA ASN A 57 43.76 14.56 -10.83
C ASN A 57 42.36 14.20 -11.34
N TYR A 58 41.50 13.64 -10.47
CA TYR A 58 40.08 13.38 -10.77
C TYR A 58 39.15 14.56 -10.43
N SER A 59 39.68 15.78 -10.28
CA SER A 59 38.88 16.92 -9.82
C SER A 59 38.08 17.65 -10.92
N ARG A 60 38.10 17.22 -12.19
CA ARG A 60 37.42 17.99 -13.26
C ARG A 60 36.80 17.19 -14.41
N ILE A 61 36.11 16.07 -14.15
CA ILE A 61 34.94 15.79 -14.99
C ILE A 61 33.85 16.75 -14.52
N ARG A 62 33.91 18.00 -15.00
CA ARG A 62 32.78 18.92 -14.96
C ARG A 62 31.65 18.24 -15.72
N ARG A 63 30.81 17.47 -14.99
CA ARG A 63 29.53 16.95 -15.47
C ARG A 63 28.80 18.13 -16.09
N GLY A 64 28.76 18.18 -17.42
CA GLY A 64 28.06 19.24 -18.13
C GLY A 64 26.63 19.31 -17.60
N LEU A 65 26.12 20.53 -17.43
CA LEU A 65 24.77 20.86 -16.95
C LEU A 65 23.61 20.27 -17.78
N LYS A 66 23.89 19.33 -18.68
CA LYS A 66 22.97 18.60 -19.57
C LYS A 66 22.98 17.10 -19.28
N ALA A 67 23.03 16.73 -18.00
CA ALA A 67 22.91 15.34 -17.59
C ALA A 67 21.44 14.94 -17.53
N CYS A 68 21.13 13.78 -18.08
CA CYS A 68 19.80 13.18 -18.07
C CYS A 68 19.25 13.12 -16.65
N ARG A 69 18.12 13.79 -16.40
CA ARG A 69 17.47 13.78 -15.09
C ARG A 69 16.68 12.48 -14.93
N TYR A 70 16.92 11.74 -13.87
CA TYR A 70 16.12 10.59 -13.46
C TYR A 70 15.42 10.91 -12.13
N PRO A 71 14.25 10.32 -11.86
CA PRO A 71 13.52 10.58 -10.63
C PRO A 71 14.31 10.06 -9.42
N LYS A 72 14.31 10.85 -8.34
CA LYS A 72 14.98 10.48 -7.08
C LYS A 72 14.20 9.39 -6.33
N ASN A 73 12.88 9.40 -6.46
CA ASN A 73 11.96 8.46 -5.83
C ASN A 73 10.92 8.03 -6.87
N SER A 74 10.46 6.79 -6.78
CA SER A 74 9.25 6.31 -7.45
C SER A 74 8.39 5.63 -6.39
N GLU A 75 7.09 5.87 -6.46
CA GLU A 75 6.14 5.26 -5.52
C GLU A 75 5.88 3.81 -5.84
N ASP A 76 6.07 3.36 -7.09
CA ASP A 76 5.57 2.10 -7.63
C ASP A 76 6.65 1.20 -8.26
N SER A 77 7.90 1.67 -8.26
CA SER A 77 9.03 0.96 -8.87
C SER A 77 10.35 1.27 -8.19
N GLU A 78 11.27 0.33 -8.32
CA GLU A 78 12.68 0.49 -8.01
C GLU A 78 13.44 0.93 -9.27
N ILE A 79 14.32 1.93 -9.14
CA ILE A 79 15.13 2.45 -10.25
C ILE A 79 16.60 2.32 -9.92
N VAL A 80 17.31 1.58 -10.76
CA VAL A 80 18.71 1.21 -10.60
C VAL A 80 19.52 1.75 -11.77
N CYS A 81 20.36 2.75 -11.53
CA CYS A 81 21.12 3.40 -12.61
C CYS A 81 22.61 3.04 -12.60
N LYS A 82 23.14 2.76 -13.80
CA LYS A 82 24.57 2.65 -14.11
C LYS A 82 24.98 3.83 -14.99
N ILE A 83 25.99 4.57 -14.54
CA ILE A 83 26.49 5.77 -15.23
C ILE A 83 27.77 5.41 -15.98
N TYR A 84 27.80 5.69 -17.28
CA TYR A 84 28.97 5.55 -18.15
C TYR A 84 29.43 6.94 -18.63
N PRO A 85 30.65 7.08 -19.17
CA PRO A 85 31.16 8.38 -19.64
C PRO A 85 30.27 9.09 -20.68
N SER A 86 29.61 8.34 -21.57
CA SER A 86 28.78 8.89 -22.65
C SER A 86 27.27 8.72 -22.47
N LYS A 87 26.83 7.96 -21.46
CA LYS A 87 25.42 7.59 -21.30
C LYS A 87 25.08 7.12 -19.89
N VAL A 88 23.81 7.14 -19.55
CA VAL A 88 23.24 6.50 -18.36
C VAL A 88 22.28 5.40 -18.79
N ILE A 89 22.33 4.27 -18.10
CA ILE A 89 21.39 3.17 -18.28
C ILE A 89 20.74 2.90 -16.93
N CYS A 90 19.42 3.07 -16.85
CA CYS A 90 18.64 2.76 -15.67
C CYS A 90 17.73 1.56 -15.92
N ASN A 91 17.66 0.65 -14.96
CA ASN A 91 16.68 -0.42 -14.93
C ASN A 91 15.55 0.00 -14.00
N GLN A 92 14.33 0.10 -14.51
CA GLN A 92 13.14 0.41 -13.71
C GLN A 92 12.32 -0.88 -13.57
N THR A 93 12.12 -1.33 -12.34
CA THR A 93 11.40 -2.56 -12.03
C THR A 93 10.19 -2.23 -11.16
N CYS A 94 8.99 -2.54 -11.63
CA CYS A 94 7.77 -2.41 -10.87
C CYS A 94 7.74 -3.36 -9.67
N MET A 95 7.22 -2.88 -8.55
CA MET A 95 7.01 -3.74 -7.39
C MET A 95 5.97 -4.81 -7.68
N PHE A 96 5.85 -5.76 -6.76
CA PHE A 96 4.83 -6.80 -6.85
C PHE A 96 3.43 -6.21 -6.99
N GLY A 97 2.63 -6.79 -7.90
CA GLY A 97 1.27 -6.31 -8.17
C GLY A 97 1.21 -5.10 -9.10
N TYR A 98 2.34 -4.61 -9.61
CA TYR A 98 2.43 -3.51 -10.58
C TYR A 98 3.15 -3.94 -11.86
N LYS A 99 2.71 -3.42 -13.01
CA LYS A 99 3.31 -3.69 -14.33
C LYS A 99 3.30 -2.45 -15.24
N PHE A 100 4.26 -2.36 -16.15
CA PHE A 100 4.11 -1.58 -17.37
C PHE A 100 3.26 -2.34 -18.39
N LYS A 101 2.90 -1.68 -19.48
CA LYS A 101 2.22 -2.33 -20.61
C LYS A 101 3.04 -3.49 -21.19
N GLU A 102 4.37 -3.37 -21.16
CA GLU A 102 5.29 -4.36 -21.73
C GLU A 102 5.79 -5.40 -20.72
N GLY A 103 5.46 -5.26 -19.43
CA GLY A 103 5.88 -6.18 -18.37
C GLY A 103 6.36 -5.49 -17.09
N ARG A 104 7.00 -6.23 -16.18
CA ARG A 104 7.42 -5.72 -14.86
C ARG A 104 8.69 -4.88 -14.87
N THR A 105 9.51 -4.98 -15.91
CA THR A 105 10.82 -4.32 -15.97
C THR A 105 10.99 -3.59 -17.28
N ARG A 106 11.56 -2.40 -17.23
CA ARG A 106 11.89 -1.59 -18.41
C ARG A 106 13.29 -1.00 -18.28
N ILE A 107 14.04 -1.06 -19.37
CA ILE A 107 15.38 -0.45 -19.44
C ILE A 107 15.27 0.94 -20.06
N MET A 108 15.71 1.94 -19.32
CA MET A 108 15.79 3.34 -19.72
C MET A 108 17.23 3.69 -20.08
N LYS A 109 17.46 4.31 -21.24
CA LYS A 109 18.79 4.72 -21.71
C LYS A 109 18.78 6.21 -22.05
N CYS A 110 19.84 6.92 -21.68
CA CYS A 110 20.01 8.30 -22.09
C CYS A 110 21.47 8.58 -22.44
N ASN A 111 21.70 9.02 -23.68
CA ASN A 111 23.01 9.46 -24.15
C ASN A 111 23.19 10.94 -23.80
N PHE A 112 24.37 11.35 -23.32
CA PHE A 112 24.60 12.73 -22.90
C PHE A 112 24.60 13.74 -24.04
N ASP A 113 24.92 13.30 -25.27
CA ASP A 113 24.89 14.15 -26.46
C ASP A 113 23.46 14.56 -26.83
N GLU A 114 22.50 13.63 -26.68
CA GLU A 114 21.09 13.85 -27.01
C GLU A 114 20.30 14.38 -25.83
N ASN A 115 20.70 14.02 -24.60
CA ASN A 115 20.01 14.33 -23.36
C ASN A 115 18.51 13.94 -23.36
N ILE A 116 18.19 12.82 -24.02
CA ILE A 116 16.84 12.26 -24.15
C ILE A 116 16.84 10.83 -23.63
N TRP A 117 15.90 10.52 -22.73
CA TRP A 117 15.61 9.16 -22.31
C TRP A 117 14.88 8.39 -23.43
N ARG A 118 15.23 7.11 -23.56
CA ARG A 118 14.56 6.13 -24.43
C ARG A 118 14.28 4.85 -23.64
N PRO A 119 13.18 4.10 -23.93
CA PRO A 119 12.26 4.31 -25.06
C PRO A 119 11.31 5.51 -24.89
N THR A 120 11.01 5.90 -23.65
CA THR A 120 10.15 7.04 -23.34
C THR A 120 10.99 8.22 -22.86
N ARG A 121 10.51 9.45 -23.09
CA ARG A 121 11.22 10.68 -22.68
C ARG A 121 11.30 10.85 -21.16
N THR A 122 10.41 10.18 -20.43
CA THR A 122 10.29 10.23 -18.97
C THR A 122 10.08 8.82 -18.42
N PHE A 123 10.42 8.64 -17.14
CA PHE A 123 10.05 7.44 -16.39
C PHE A 123 8.54 7.47 -16.17
N GLU A 124 7.89 6.35 -16.45
CA GLU A 124 6.45 6.20 -16.26
C GLU A 124 6.17 5.50 -14.93
N SER A 125 5.02 5.79 -14.37
CA SER A 125 4.47 5.03 -13.25
C SER A 125 4.00 3.65 -13.69
N CYS A 126 4.15 2.67 -12.83
CA CYS A 126 3.62 1.34 -13.01
C CYS A 126 2.11 1.31 -12.69
N GLN A 127 1.37 0.47 -13.39
CA GLN A 127 -0.06 0.27 -13.15
C GLN A 127 -0.27 -0.95 -12.28
N SER A 128 -1.08 -0.82 -11.22
CA SER A 128 -1.50 -1.97 -10.41
C SER A 128 -2.30 -2.94 -11.28
N TYR A 129 -2.00 -4.23 -11.23
CA TYR A 129 -2.78 -5.29 -11.88
C TYR A 129 -3.41 -6.26 -10.86
N VAL A 130 -3.08 -6.09 -9.58
CA VAL A 130 -3.61 -6.89 -8.49
C VAL A 130 -4.15 -5.97 -7.40
N ASP A 131 -5.31 -6.31 -6.84
CA ASP A 131 -5.84 -5.62 -5.66
C ASP A 131 -5.60 -6.49 -4.42
N CYS A 132 -4.74 -6.00 -3.53
CA CYS A 132 -4.45 -6.57 -2.24
C CYS A 132 -4.84 -5.62 -1.12
N ASN A 133 -5.90 -4.83 -1.29
CA ASN A 133 -6.42 -3.99 -0.21
C ASN A 133 -7.32 -4.81 0.72
N LEU A 134 -7.21 -4.54 2.02
CA LEU A 134 -8.03 -5.15 3.06
C LEU A 134 -8.85 -4.09 3.78
N THR A 135 -10.08 -4.44 4.14
CA THR A 135 -10.96 -3.65 5.01
C THR A 135 -11.04 -4.31 6.37
N LEU A 136 -10.79 -3.54 7.43
CA LEU A 136 -10.89 -4.02 8.80
C LEU A 136 -12.34 -3.91 9.30
N GLY A 137 -12.88 -5.03 9.76
CA GLY A 137 -14.17 -5.13 10.42
C GLY A 137 -14.09 -4.96 11.95
N PRO A 138 -15.25 -5.03 12.63
CA PRO A 138 -15.34 -4.85 14.07
C PRO A 138 -14.48 -5.83 14.87
N GLY A 139 -13.90 -5.33 15.96
CA GLY A 139 -13.09 -6.15 16.88
C GLY A 139 -11.76 -6.63 16.31
N GLY A 140 -11.38 -6.22 15.09
CA GLY A 140 -10.09 -6.52 14.49
C GLY A 140 -9.02 -5.48 14.79
N SER A 141 -7.77 -5.89 14.67
CA SER A 141 -6.62 -5.01 14.45
C SER A 141 -5.79 -5.60 13.32
N MET A 142 -5.23 -4.75 12.46
CA MET A 142 -4.33 -5.19 11.40
C MET A 142 -3.16 -4.23 11.20
N LYS A 143 -2.03 -4.77 10.76
CA LYS A 143 -0.85 -4.01 10.34
C LYS A 143 -0.30 -4.63 9.06
N CYS A 144 -0.26 -3.84 7.99
CA CYS A 144 0.21 -4.30 6.69
C CYS A 144 1.61 -3.77 6.38
N PHE A 145 2.40 -4.64 5.77
CA PHE A 145 3.73 -4.40 5.24
C PHE A 145 3.68 -4.63 3.73
N THR A 146 4.30 -3.72 2.98
CA THR A 146 4.02 -3.53 1.56
C THR A 146 5.34 -3.23 0.84
N ASN A 147 5.32 -3.06 -0.48
CA ASN A 147 6.47 -2.57 -1.27
C ASN A 147 7.56 -3.62 -1.49
N TYR A 148 7.15 -4.88 -1.50
CA TYR A 148 8.04 -5.99 -1.77
C TYR A 148 8.21 -6.17 -3.28
N MET A 149 9.43 -6.52 -3.69
CA MET A 149 9.75 -6.80 -5.09
C MET A 149 9.44 -8.24 -5.47
N GLU A 150 9.59 -9.17 -4.51
CA GLU A 150 9.54 -10.61 -4.74
C GLU A 150 8.19 -11.24 -4.39
N HIS A 151 7.47 -10.66 -3.44
CA HIS A 151 6.21 -11.20 -2.93
C HIS A 151 5.17 -10.08 -2.73
N GLY A 152 3.92 -10.46 -2.45
CA GLY A 152 2.88 -9.47 -2.21
C GLY A 152 2.90 -8.88 -0.80
N PRO A 153 1.98 -7.95 -0.52
CA PRO A 153 1.87 -7.37 0.80
C PRO A 153 1.53 -8.45 1.84
N VAL A 154 2.08 -8.25 3.04
CA VAL A 154 1.88 -9.12 4.19
C VAL A 154 1.16 -8.34 5.27
N CYS A 155 0.02 -8.82 5.74
CA CYS A 155 -0.73 -8.20 6.81
C CYS A 155 -0.74 -9.10 8.05
N GLU A 156 -0.34 -8.54 9.19
CA GLU A 156 -0.54 -9.14 10.50
C GLU A 156 -1.94 -8.77 10.99
N VAL A 157 -2.81 -9.76 11.20
CA VAL A 157 -4.20 -9.57 11.61
C VAL A 157 -4.44 -10.29 12.93
N GLU A 158 -5.15 -9.62 13.84
CA GLU A 158 -5.65 -10.17 15.10
C GLU A 158 -7.14 -9.83 15.22
N CYS A 159 -7.97 -10.81 15.57
CA CYS A 159 -9.40 -10.59 15.82
C CYS A 159 -9.73 -10.87 17.27
N LYS A 160 -10.32 -9.89 17.95
CA LYS A 160 -10.92 -10.09 19.29
C LYS A 160 -12.23 -10.85 19.15
N ARG A 161 -12.73 -11.38 20.27
CA ARG A 161 -14.06 -11.99 20.32
C ARG A 161 -15.11 -10.94 19.93
N TYR A 162 -16.00 -11.31 19.01
CA TYR A 162 -17.09 -10.46 18.55
C TYR A 162 -18.31 -11.34 18.25
N GLU A 163 -19.45 -11.03 18.87
CA GLU A 163 -20.65 -11.88 18.84
C GLU A 163 -20.30 -13.34 19.20
N ASP A 164 -20.70 -14.29 18.36
CA ASP A 164 -20.45 -15.73 18.53
C ASP A 164 -19.09 -16.18 17.97
N LYS A 165 -18.28 -15.25 17.42
CA LYS A 165 -17.00 -15.58 16.78
C LYS A 165 -15.87 -15.63 17.79
N LEU A 166 -15.11 -16.72 17.76
CA LEU A 166 -13.96 -16.91 18.63
C LEU A 166 -12.80 -15.97 18.26
N PRO A 167 -12.01 -15.52 19.25
CA PRO A 167 -10.86 -14.68 18.98
C PRO A 167 -9.83 -15.42 18.11
N VAL A 168 -9.29 -14.71 17.12
CA VAL A 168 -8.20 -15.19 16.27
C VAL A 168 -6.92 -14.50 16.73
N ARG A 169 -5.95 -15.30 17.19
CA ARG A 169 -4.64 -14.79 17.58
C ARG A 169 -3.95 -14.14 16.39
N LYS A 170 -3.10 -13.15 16.68
CA LYS A 170 -2.28 -12.46 15.69
C LYS A 170 -1.58 -13.45 14.75
N ARG A 171 -1.82 -13.33 13.45
CA ARG A 171 -1.23 -14.16 12.39
C ARG A 171 -0.92 -13.34 11.14
N SER A 172 0.07 -13.76 10.36
CA SER A 172 0.43 -13.14 9.08
C SER A 172 -0.34 -13.76 7.91
N TYR A 173 -0.75 -12.89 6.99
CA TYR A 173 -1.49 -13.20 5.77
C TYR A 173 -0.76 -12.55 4.61
N GLU A 174 -0.53 -13.28 3.52
CA GLU A 174 0.18 -12.80 2.35
C GLU A 174 -0.72 -12.83 1.12
N CYS A 175 -0.71 -11.74 0.34
CA CYS A 175 -1.43 -11.66 -0.91
C CYS A 175 -0.56 -12.16 -2.07
N ASN A 176 -1.13 -12.98 -2.95
CA ASN A 176 -0.43 -13.47 -4.13
C ASN A 176 -0.75 -12.66 -5.41
N GLU A 177 -0.17 -13.06 -6.54
CA GLU A 177 -0.33 -12.36 -7.83
C GLU A 177 -1.75 -12.42 -8.40
N LYS A 178 -2.63 -13.24 -7.80
CA LYS A 178 -4.04 -13.34 -8.16
C LYS A 178 -4.95 -12.52 -7.24
N GLY A 179 -4.38 -11.78 -6.28
CA GLY A 179 -5.15 -11.03 -5.29
C GLY A 179 -5.70 -11.90 -4.16
N ASN A 180 -5.28 -13.17 -4.09
CA ASN A 180 -5.77 -14.08 -3.07
C ASN A 180 -4.83 -14.05 -1.86
N TRP A 181 -5.45 -14.05 -0.68
CA TRP A 181 -4.74 -14.08 0.59
C TRP A 181 -4.54 -15.50 1.08
N SER A 182 -3.34 -15.77 1.60
CA SER A 182 -3.00 -17.04 2.24
C SER A 182 -2.35 -16.79 3.60
N PRO A 183 -2.82 -17.45 4.68
CA PRO A 183 -3.99 -18.34 4.74
C PRO A 183 -5.32 -17.57 4.53
N GLU A 184 -6.46 -18.27 4.55
CA GLU A 184 -7.78 -17.64 4.40
C GLU A 184 -8.02 -16.58 5.50
N LEU A 185 -8.50 -15.41 5.08
CA LEU A 185 -8.69 -14.26 5.96
C LEU A 185 -9.71 -14.57 7.08
N PRO A 186 -9.47 -14.06 8.30
CA PRO A 186 -10.38 -14.27 9.41
C PRO A 186 -11.60 -13.34 9.28
N PHE A 187 -12.65 -13.63 10.04
CA PHE A 187 -13.92 -12.92 9.96
C PHE A 187 -13.89 -11.40 10.16
N CYS A 188 -12.83 -10.87 10.80
CA CYS A 188 -12.71 -9.45 11.09
C CYS A 188 -12.02 -8.68 9.96
N VAL A 189 -11.70 -9.32 8.83
CA VAL A 189 -11.07 -8.66 7.68
C VAL A 189 -11.69 -9.18 6.38
N SER A 190 -11.94 -8.29 5.43
CA SER A 190 -12.43 -8.65 4.09
C SER A 190 -11.58 -7.98 3.00
N PRO A 191 -11.40 -8.62 1.83
CA PRO A 191 -10.77 -7.96 0.69
C PRO A 191 -11.64 -6.78 0.25
N SER A 192 -10.99 -5.68 -0.14
CA SER A 192 -11.68 -4.54 -0.74
C SER A 192 -12.29 -4.97 -2.07
N SER A 193 -13.59 -4.75 -2.27
CA SER A 193 -14.33 -5.21 -3.44
C SER A 193 -14.15 -4.32 -4.68
N ALA A 194 -13.04 -3.61 -4.81
CA ALA A 194 -12.76 -2.84 -6.03
C ALA A 194 -12.30 -3.82 -7.12
N MET A 195 -13.26 -4.36 -7.87
CA MET A 195 -12.96 -5.19 -9.05
C MET A 195 -12.06 -4.41 -10.02
N TYR A 196 -10.80 -4.82 -10.15
CA TYR A 196 -9.90 -4.35 -11.19
C TYR A 196 -10.24 -5.06 -12.50
N VAL A 197 -10.62 -4.28 -13.52
CA VAL A 197 -10.77 -4.75 -14.90
C VAL A 197 -9.39 -4.74 -15.53
N ASP A 198 -8.86 -5.90 -15.91
CA ASP A 198 -7.61 -6.00 -16.65
C ASP A 198 -7.75 -5.29 -18.01
N PRO A 199 -6.97 -4.23 -18.30
CA PRO A 199 -7.10 -3.50 -19.56
C PRO A 199 -6.59 -4.30 -20.78
N THR A 200 -6.09 -5.52 -20.57
CA THR A 200 -5.59 -6.40 -21.65
C THR A 200 -6.53 -7.55 -22.03
N SER A 201 -7.73 -7.65 -21.44
CA SER A 201 -8.67 -8.75 -21.78
C SER A 201 -9.55 -8.50 -23.02
N ASP A 202 -9.44 -7.35 -23.68
CA ASP A 202 -10.15 -7.03 -24.93
C ASP A 202 -9.32 -7.38 -26.19
N GLU A 203 -8.77 -8.59 -26.26
CA GLU A 203 -8.15 -9.09 -27.49
C GLU A 203 -8.52 -10.56 -27.75
N SER A 204 -9.81 -10.83 -27.98
CA SER A 204 -10.26 -11.93 -28.84
C SER A 204 -11.77 -11.88 -29.07
N LEU A 205 -12.21 -11.26 -30.17
CA LEU A 205 -13.36 -11.70 -31.00
C LEU A 205 -13.59 -10.68 -32.11
N SER A 206 -12.78 -10.78 -33.16
CA SER A 206 -13.13 -10.35 -34.50
C SER A 206 -12.69 -11.44 -35.48
N ILE A 207 -13.62 -12.33 -35.78
CA ILE A 207 -13.65 -13.09 -37.05
C ILE A 207 -14.75 -12.44 -37.89
#